data_AF-A0A024GTR7-F1
#
_entry.id   AF-A0A024GTR7-F1
#
_cell.length_a   1.000
_cell.length_b   1.000
_cell.length_c   1.000
_cell.angle_alpha   90.00
_cell.angle_beta   90.00
_cell.angle_gamma   90.00
#
_symmetry.space_group_name_H-M   'P 1'
#
loop_
_entity.id
_entity.type
_entity.pdbx_description
1 polymer ?
#
loop_
_entity_poly.entity_id
_entity_poly.type
_entity_poly.pdbx_seq_one_letter_code
_entity_poly.pdbx_strand_id
1 'polypeptide(L)'
;MVSHFVLAAEQPQEFRCSFVDNLVSYMRLAFSPWHRSSLTACGYVTGYDVRRATTIPTAEETKKMCSTPACHEGIGALKNTQLPNCSLLLPSFKRFNLFLLASEFEDTCYKLKVIDEVKVLMANLTALNVSSTPTRRLTHT
;
A
#
# COMPACT_ATOMS: atom_id res chain seq x y z
N MET A 1 37.07 -3.25 21.81
CA MET A 1 35.76 -3.53 22.43
C MET A 1 34.71 -3.43 21.33
N VAL A 2 34.15 -4.57 20.92
CA VAL A 2 33.14 -4.66 19.88
C VAL A 2 31.78 -4.41 20.54
N SER A 3 31.19 -3.24 20.30
CA SER A 3 29.83 -2.95 20.76
C SER A 3 28.83 -3.56 19.79
N HIS A 4 28.30 -4.71 20.18
CA HIS A 4 27.03 -5.22 19.70
C HIS A 4 25.92 -4.35 20.28
N PHE A 5 25.29 -3.49 19.46
CA PHE A 5 23.98 -2.92 19.77
C PHE A 5 22.94 -3.59 18.89
N VAL A 6 22.08 -4.32 19.58
CA VAL A 6 20.92 -5.06 19.11
C VAL A 6 19.97 -4.13 18.34
N LEU A 7 19.57 -4.55 17.13
CA LEU A 7 18.37 -4.06 16.44
C LEU A 7 17.15 -4.36 17.32
N ALA A 8 16.79 -3.44 18.21
CA ALA A 8 15.41 -3.29 18.61
C ALA A 8 14.76 -2.41 17.54
N ALA A 9 13.80 -2.96 16.81
CA ALA A 9 12.87 -2.16 16.02
C ALA A 9 12.08 -1.28 17.00
N GLU A 10 12.59 -0.08 17.28
CA GLU A 10 11.76 1.00 17.82
C GLU A 10 10.65 1.22 16.80
N GLN A 11 9.42 0.85 17.16
CA GLN A 11 8.25 1.33 16.43
C GLN A 11 8.40 2.85 16.38
N PRO A 12 8.42 3.47 15.18
CA PRO A 12 8.58 4.91 15.07
C PRO A 12 7.52 5.52 15.96
N GLN A 13 7.91 6.44 16.86
CA GLN A 13 6.98 7.08 17.78
C GLN A 13 5.68 7.36 17.04
N GLU A 14 4.63 6.61 17.37
CA GLU A 14 3.37 6.68 16.68
C GLU A 14 2.88 8.10 16.90
N PHE A 15 3.07 9.00 15.92
CA PHE A 15 2.71 10.40 16.06
C PHE A 15 1.20 10.44 16.08
N ARG A 16 0.66 10.49 17.30
CA ARG A 16 -0.77 10.34 17.57
C ARG A 16 -1.45 11.67 17.35
N CYS A 17 -2.58 11.66 16.64
CA CYS A 17 -3.40 12.85 16.51
C CYS A 17 -3.87 13.32 17.88
N SER A 18 -3.89 14.64 18.09
CA SER A 18 -4.50 15.24 19.29
C SER A 18 -5.99 14.93 19.33
N PHE A 19 -6.65 15.18 20.46
CA PHE A 19 -8.11 15.03 20.54
C PHE A 19 -8.82 15.91 19.49
N VAL A 20 -8.36 17.15 19.31
CA VAL A 20 -8.92 18.09 18.34
C VAL A 20 -8.73 17.59 16.91
N ASP A 21 -7.53 17.11 16.57
CA ASP A 21 -7.24 16.56 15.24
C ASP A 21 -8.11 15.33 14.92
N ASN A 22 -8.33 14.45 15.90
CA ASN A 22 -9.22 13.30 15.75
C ASN A 22 -10.67 13.73 15.51
N LEU A 23 -11.18 14.68 16.30
CA LEU A 23 -12.55 15.17 16.16
C LEU A 23 -12.78 15.83 14.80
N VAL A 24 -11.88 16.72 14.39
CA VAL A 24 -11.96 17.41 13.09
C VAL A 24 -11.87 16.39 11.94
N SER A 25 -10.94 15.44 12.01
CA SER A 25 -10.80 14.41 10.99
C SER A 25 -12.05 13.53 10.89
N TYR A 26 -12.62 13.13 12.03
CA TYR A 26 -13.87 12.36 12.05
C TYR A 26 -15.01 13.11 11.37
N MET A 27 -15.15 14.40 11.66
CA MET A 27 -16.14 15.25 11.00
C MET A 27 -15.89 15.31 9.49
N ARG A 28 -14.66 15.58 9.05
CA ARG A 28 -14.32 15.62 7.61
C ARG A 28 -14.60 14.31 6.88
N LEU A 29 -14.28 13.18 7.50
CA LEU A 29 -14.58 11.84 6.97
C LEU A 29 -16.09 11.54 6.96
N ALA A 30 -16.86 12.06 7.93
CA ALA A 30 -18.30 11.86 7.98
C ALA A 30 -19.06 12.65 6.89
N PHE A 31 -18.58 13.84 6.52
CA PHE A 31 -19.30 14.74 5.61
C PHE A 31 -19.12 14.46 4.12
N SER A 32 -18.21 13.58 3.70
CA SER A 32 -18.03 13.26 2.29
C SER A 32 -18.59 11.87 1.94
N PRO A 33 -19.76 11.76 1.31
CA PRO A 33 -20.36 10.46 0.99
C PRO A 33 -19.61 9.72 -0.13
N TRP A 34 -18.96 10.45 -1.03
CA TRP A 34 -18.29 9.91 -2.22
C TRP A 34 -17.15 8.93 -1.85
N HIS A 35 -16.23 9.35 -0.99
CA HIS A 35 -15.15 8.46 -0.55
C HIS A 35 -15.68 7.27 0.28
N ARG A 36 -16.83 7.38 0.96
CA ARG A 36 -17.40 6.24 1.71
C ARG A 36 -17.83 5.13 0.76
N SER A 37 -18.51 5.45 -0.33
CA SER A 37 -18.99 4.45 -1.30
C SER A 37 -17.82 3.78 -2.03
N SER A 38 -16.85 4.56 -2.51
CA SER A 38 -15.68 4.02 -3.22
C SER A 38 -14.74 3.23 -2.29
N LEU A 39 -14.51 3.67 -1.05
CA LEU A 39 -13.76 2.88 -0.06
C LEU A 39 -14.47 1.57 0.31
N THR A 40 -15.80 1.58 0.41
CA THR A 40 -16.56 0.34 0.66
C THR A 40 -16.49 -0.61 -0.53
N ALA A 41 -16.62 -0.12 -1.76
CA ALA A 41 -16.43 -0.93 -2.97
C ALA A 41 -14.99 -1.46 -3.09
N CYS A 42 -14.00 -0.65 -2.76
CA CYS A 42 -12.60 -1.05 -2.68
C CYS A 42 -12.40 -2.22 -1.70
N GLY A 43 -12.94 -2.12 -0.48
CA GLY A 43 -12.85 -3.18 0.51
C GLY A 43 -13.55 -4.46 0.08
N TYR A 44 -14.69 -4.38 -0.59
CA TYR A 44 -15.40 -5.54 -1.11
C TYR A 44 -14.60 -6.31 -2.16
N VAL A 45 -13.94 -5.61 -3.08
CA VAL A 45 -13.17 -6.23 -4.17
C VAL A 45 -11.81 -6.77 -3.68
N THR A 46 -11.15 -6.04 -2.78
CA THR A 46 -9.76 -6.33 -2.41
C THR A 46 -9.64 -7.18 -1.14
N GLY A 47 -10.68 -7.20 -0.31
CA GLY A 47 -10.65 -7.77 1.04
C GLY A 47 -10.11 -6.81 2.12
N TYR A 48 -9.58 -5.65 1.72
CA TYR A 48 -9.01 -4.65 2.63
C TYR A 48 -9.94 -3.45 2.81
N ASP A 49 -10.71 -3.44 3.91
CA ASP A 49 -11.60 -2.32 4.25
C ASP A 49 -10.84 -1.24 5.03
N VAL A 50 -10.41 -0.18 4.33
CA VAL A 50 -9.71 0.99 4.93
C VAL A 50 -10.44 1.56 6.15
N ARG A 51 -11.77 1.46 6.23
CA ARG A 51 -12.57 2.02 7.33
C ARG A 51 -12.54 1.17 8.59
N ARG A 52 -12.23 -0.11 8.44
CA ARG A 52 -12.15 -1.10 9.53
C ARG A 52 -10.74 -1.66 9.70
N ALA A 53 -9.82 -1.27 8.82
CA ALA A 53 -8.45 -1.71 8.81
C ALA A 53 -7.78 -1.38 10.14
N THR A 54 -7.03 -2.36 10.64
CA THR A 54 -6.30 -2.26 11.90
C THR A 54 -4.80 -2.18 11.68
N THR A 55 -4.35 -2.40 10.43
CA THR A 55 -2.96 -2.41 9.97
C THR A 55 -2.90 -1.76 8.59
N ILE A 56 -1.70 -1.34 8.17
CA ILE A 56 -1.44 -1.01 6.76
C ILE A 56 -1.77 -2.22 5.86
N PRO A 57 -2.19 -2.00 4.60
CA PRO A 57 -2.41 -3.09 3.67
C PRO A 57 -1.09 -3.83 3.42
N THR A 58 -1.16 -5.16 3.34
CA THR A 58 -0.04 -5.99 2.92
C THR A 58 0.36 -5.70 1.47
N ALA A 59 1.52 -6.17 1.02
CA ALA A 59 1.95 -6.00 -0.36
C ALA A 59 0.96 -6.62 -1.37
N GLU A 60 0.36 -7.76 -1.03
CA GLU A 60 -0.65 -8.43 -1.88
C GLU A 60 -1.97 -7.64 -1.93
N GLU A 61 -2.46 -7.16 -0.79
CA GLU A 61 -3.64 -6.31 -0.73
C GLU A 61 -3.41 -5.00 -1.49
N THR A 62 -2.25 -4.37 -1.31
CA THR A 62 -1.86 -3.16 -2.03
C THR A 62 -1.87 -3.39 -3.54
N LYS A 63 -1.35 -4.52 -4.02
CA LYS A 63 -1.38 -4.86 -5.46
C LYS A 63 -2.81 -5.01 -5.99
N LYS A 64 -3.71 -5.63 -5.22
CA LYS A 64 -5.14 -5.73 -5.57
C LYS A 64 -5.80 -4.35 -5.57
N MET A 65 -5.50 -3.52 -4.58
CA MET A 65 -6.01 -2.15 -4.49
C MET A 65 -5.55 -1.30 -5.68
N CYS A 66 -4.28 -1.39 -6.08
CA CYS A 66 -3.73 -0.70 -7.24
C CYS A 66 -4.31 -1.16 -8.59
N SER A 67 -4.97 -2.31 -8.62
CA SER A 67 -5.69 -2.80 -9.82
C SER A 67 -7.18 -2.45 -9.78
N THR A 68 -7.67 -1.81 -8.71
CA THR A 68 -9.10 -1.60 -8.45
C THR A 68 -9.43 -0.11 -8.54
N PRO A 69 -10.20 0.34 -9.56
CA PRO A 69 -10.53 1.76 -9.75
C PRO A 69 -11.20 2.42 -8.53
N ALA A 70 -12.08 1.70 -7.84
CA ALA A 70 -12.74 2.20 -6.64
C ALA A 70 -11.75 2.53 -5.50
N CYS A 71 -10.61 1.84 -5.43
CA CYS A 71 -9.57 2.14 -4.45
C CYS A 71 -8.84 3.45 -4.78
N HIS A 72 -8.52 3.67 -6.06
CA HIS A 72 -7.95 4.94 -6.52
C HIS A 72 -8.89 6.12 -6.23
N GLU A 73 -10.17 5.97 -6.53
CA GLU A 73 -11.16 7.01 -6.25
C GLU A 73 -11.31 7.27 -4.75
N GLY A 74 -11.47 6.21 -3.95
CA GLY A 74 -11.70 6.33 -2.50
C GLY A 74 -10.49 6.86 -1.73
N ILE A 75 -9.30 6.32 -2.01
CA ILE A 75 -8.06 6.73 -1.34
C ILE A 75 -7.58 8.08 -1.88
N GLY A 76 -7.72 8.32 -3.18
CA GLY A 76 -7.44 9.62 -3.79
C GLY A 76 -8.31 10.73 -3.20
N ALA A 77 -9.59 10.46 -2.93
CA ALA A 77 -10.49 11.42 -2.30
C ALA A 77 -10.09 11.78 -0.85
N LEU A 78 -9.35 10.92 -0.14
CA LEU A 78 -8.81 11.24 1.19
C LEU A 78 -7.76 12.36 1.14
N LYS A 79 -7.10 12.60 0.00
CA LYS A 79 -6.20 13.76 -0.14
C LYS A 79 -6.96 15.09 0.02
N ASN A 80 -8.22 15.12 -0.42
CA ASN A 80 -9.05 16.32 -0.41
C ASN A 80 -9.69 16.59 0.96
N THR A 81 -9.61 15.66 1.91
CA THR A 81 -10.17 15.82 3.26
C THR A 81 -9.19 16.46 4.24
N GLN A 82 -8.04 16.97 3.77
CA GLN A 82 -7.06 17.72 4.56
C GLN A 82 -6.68 17.01 5.87
N LEU A 83 -6.52 15.68 5.81
CA LEU A 83 -6.26 14.90 7.01
C LEU A 83 -4.90 15.27 7.61
N PRO A 84 -4.80 15.32 8.94
CA PRO A 84 -3.53 15.59 9.60
C PRO A 84 -2.58 14.40 9.38
N ASN A 85 -1.29 14.69 9.25
CA ASN A 85 -0.25 13.67 9.14
C ASN A 85 0.05 13.06 10.52
N CYS A 86 -0.91 12.30 11.04
CA CYS A 86 -0.83 11.63 12.34
C CYS A 86 -1.70 10.38 12.38
N SER A 87 -1.49 9.55 13.39
CA SER A 87 -2.21 8.31 13.62
C SER A 87 -3.57 8.61 14.25
N LEU A 88 -4.59 8.61 13.40
CA LEU A 88 -6.00 8.86 13.73
C LEU A 88 -6.60 7.67 14.46
N LEU A 89 -7.32 7.93 15.54
CA LEU A 89 -8.13 6.95 16.23
C LEU A 89 -9.43 6.74 15.46
N LEU A 90 -9.51 5.61 14.77
CA LEU A 90 -10.74 5.20 14.09
C LEU A 90 -11.75 4.65 15.11
N PRO A 91 -13.06 4.65 14.79
CA PRO A 91 -14.11 4.13 15.68
C PRO A 91 -13.90 2.70 16.17
N SER A 92 -13.07 1.91 15.48
CA SER A 92 -12.66 0.56 15.88
C SER A 92 -11.57 0.53 16.97
N PHE A 93 -11.28 1.66 17.63
CA PHE A 93 -10.23 1.82 18.65
C PHE A 93 -8.81 1.47 18.17
N LYS A 94 -8.57 1.61 16.86
CA LYS A 94 -7.26 1.42 16.24
C LYS A 94 -6.75 2.72 15.66
N ARG A 95 -5.43 2.84 15.59
CA ARG A 95 -4.75 4.04 15.16
C ARG A 95 -4.10 3.81 13.80
N PHE A 96 -4.31 4.74 12.88
CA PHE A 96 -3.80 4.64 11.52
C PHE A 96 -3.60 6.02 10.90
N ASN A 97 -2.52 6.21 10.14
CA ASN A 97 -2.25 7.47 9.44
C ASN A 97 -2.87 7.46 8.04
N LEU A 98 -4.12 7.92 7.95
CA LEU A 98 -4.85 8.02 6.68
C LEU A 98 -4.22 9.03 5.72
N PHE A 99 -3.56 10.07 6.22
CA PHE A 99 -2.87 11.04 5.38
C PHE A 99 -1.70 10.38 4.63
N LEU A 100 -0.87 9.58 5.32
CA LEU A 100 0.24 8.85 4.68
C LEU A 100 -0.28 7.86 3.65
N LEU A 101 -1.30 7.07 4.01
CA LEU A 101 -1.93 6.15 3.05
C LEU A 101 -2.37 6.88 1.80
N ALA A 102 -3.12 7.98 1.95
CA ALA A 102 -3.61 8.75 0.81
C ALA A 102 -2.45 9.33 -0.01
N SER A 103 -1.44 9.89 0.65
CA SER A 103 -0.32 10.57 0.01
C SER A 103 0.53 9.61 -0.82
N GLU A 104 0.82 8.42 -0.30
CA GLU A 104 1.76 7.46 -0.88
C GLU A 104 1.11 6.41 -1.78
N PHE A 105 -0.22 6.28 -1.78
CA PHE A 105 -0.92 5.20 -2.48
C PHE A 105 -0.62 5.15 -3.99
N GLU A 106 -0.84 6.26 -4.69
CA GLU A 106 -0.62 6.33 -6.16
C GLU A 106 0.84 6.09 -6.53
N ASP A 107 1.78 6.67 -5.77
CA ASP A 107 3.22 6.46 -6.00
C ASP A 107 3.62 5.01 -5.76
N THR A 108 3.03 4.37 -4.75
CA THR A 108 3.23 2.95 -4.47
C THR A 108 2.68 2.09 -5.61
N CYS A 109 1.50 2.41 -6.12
CA CYS A 109 0.92 1.72 -7.28
C CYS A 109 1.78 1.85 -8.54
N TYR A 110 2.30 3.05 -8.81
CA TYR A 110 3.23 3.27 -9.92
C TYR A 110 4.51 2.45 -9.77
N LYS A 111 5.14 2.47 -8.59
CA LYS A 111 6.35 1.68 -8.31
C LYS A 111 6.11 0.19 -8.50
N LEU A 112 4.98 -0.33 -8.01
CA LEU A 112 4.63 -1.75 -8.17
C LEU A 112 4.46 -2.13 -9.64
N LYS A 113 3.82 -1.27 -10.44
CA LYS A 113 3.67 -1.48 -11.88
C LYS A 113 5.04 -1.58 -12.59
N VAL A 114 5.94 -0.64 -12.31
CA VAL A 114 7.30 -0.64 -12.89
C VAL A 114 8.07 -1.90 -12.49
N ILE A 115 7.99 -2.31 -11.21
CA ILE A 115 8.64 -3.53 -10.73
C ILE A 115 8.11 -4.77 -11.45
N ASP A 116 6.80 -4.86 -11.67
CA ASP A 116 6.20 -5.99 -12.40
C ASP A 116 6.64 -6.00 -13.87
N GLU A 117 6.71 -4.85 -14.54
CA GLU A 117 7.21 -4.74 -15.93
C GLU A 117 8.69 -5.15 -16.04
N VAL A 118 9.54 -4.69 -15.11
CA VAL A 118 10.96 -5.07 -15.08
C VAL A 118 11.13 -6.57 -14.82
N LYS A 119 10.31 -7.16 -13.94
CA LYS A 119 10.34 -8.62 -13.70
C LYS A 119 10.02 -9.41 -14.97
N VAL A 120 9.05 -8.97 -15.76
CA VAL A 120 8.71 -9.61 -17.04
C VAL A 120 9.87 -9.50 -18.03
N LEU A 121 10.50 -8.32 -18.13
CA LEU A 121 11.66 -8.14 -19.00
C LEU A 121 12.82 -9.06 -18.62
N MET A 122 13.14 -9.15 -17.31
CA MET A 122 14.20 -10.02 -16.80
C MET A 122 13.89 -11.50 -17.04
N ALA A 123 12.64 -11.92 -16.88
CA ALA A 123 12.22 -13.29 -17.18
C ALA A 123 12.40 -13.62 -18.66
N ASN A 124 12.04 -12.70 -19.56
CA ASN A 124 12.21 -12.88 -21.01
C ASN A 124 13.69 -12.94 -21.42
N LEU A 125 14.55 -12.09 -20.85
CA LEU A 125 16.00 -12.14 -21.06
C LEU A 125 16.59 -13.49 -20.61
N THR A 126 16.12 -14.00 -19.46
CA THR A 126 16.55 -15.30 -18.94
C THR A 126 16.12 -16.43 -19.90
N ALA A 127 14.89 -16.39 -20.41
CA ALA A 127 14.40 -17.37 -21.38
C ALA A 127 15.16 -17.34 -22.72
N LEU A 128 15.51 -16.16 -23.23
CA LEU A 128 16.33 -16.00 -24.43
C LEU A 128 17.74 -16.53 -24.24
N ASN A 129 18.37 -16.26 -23.09
CA ASN A 129 19.70 -16.78 -22.78
C ASN A 129 19.71 -18.31 -22.66
N VAL A 130 18.68 -18.92 -22.05
CA VAL A 130 18.53 -20.39 -21.99
C VAL A 130 18.35 -20.98 -23.40
N SER A 131 17.54 -20.34 -24.26
CA SER A 131 17.33 -20.78 -25.65
C SER A 131 18.57 -20.63 -26.55
N SER A 132 19.52 -19.77 -26.20
CA SER A 132 20.76 -19.56 -26.95
C SER A 132 21.90 -20.53 -26.58
N THR A 133 21.71 -21.38 -25.57
CA THR A 133 22.69 -22.40 -25.20
C THR A 133 22.75 -23.44 -26.32
N PRO A 134 23.89 -23.60 -27.04
CA PRO A 134 23.98 -24.58 -28.11
C PRO A 134 23.83 -25.97 -27.50
N THR A 135 22.77 -26.67 -27.87
CA THR A 135 22.60 -28.09 -27.59
C THR A 135 23.77 -28.81 -28.26
N ARG A 136 24.84 -29.10 -27.50
CA ARG A 136 25.98 -29.89 -27.95
C ARG A 136 25.46 -31.31 -28.17
N ARG A 137 24.95 -31.57 -29.37
CA ARG A 137 24.57 -32.90 -29.86
C ARG A 137 25.87 -33.71 -29.94
N LEU A 138 26.18 -34.43 -28.86
CA LEU A 138 27.23 -35.44 -28.83
C LEU A 138 26.78 -36.60 -29.73
N THR A 139 27.11 -36.52 -31.02
CA THR A 139 27.20 -37.71 -31.87
C THR A 139 28.53 -38.38 -31.58
N HIS A 140 28.51 -39.46 -30.79
CA HIS A 140 29.60 -40.42 -30.71
C HIS A 140 29.40 -41.46 -31.81
N THR A 141 30.28 -41.42 -32.81
CA THR A 141 30.65 -42.55 -33.68
C THR A 141 31.84 -43.27 -33.09
#